data_AF-A0A2V6X4I1-F1
#
_entry.id   AF-A0A2V6X4I1-F1
#
_cell.length_a   1.000
_cell.length_b   1.000
_cell.length_c   1.000
_cell.angle_alpha   90.00
_cell.angle_beta   90.00
_cell.angle_gamma   90.00
#
_symmetry.space_group_name_H-M   'P 1'
#
loop_
_entity.id
_entity.type
_entity.pdbx_description
1 polymer ?
#
loop_
_entity_poly.entity_id
_entity_poly.type
_entity_poly.pdbx_seq_one_letter_code
_entity_poly.pdbx_strand_id
1 'polypeptide(L)'
;MGTGPVRFVSWTKDDRIVLEANPSYWGGRVDFDRLVVRALPEMAPRVAALLKGEVDLITQVPPDQGERIKANASTAVAGALYGGLYVLAVNSQRPPLDNPLVKQALSLAIDREAIVKELWRGRGVVPNSMIAQGDNHFDVSLPPLAFKPAEAKDRLKKSGYKGEEIVIETTSGYMAGDKPMSEAIQAMWRLVLPALTLGAFTMASIARLTRSSVLEVLRADYIRTA
;
A
#
# COMPACT_ATOMS: atom_id res chain seq x y z
N MET A 1 1.30 22.11 -19.31
CA MET A 1 2.73 22.15 -19.69
C MET A 1 3.55 22.42 -18.42
N GLY A 2 4.55 21.59 -18.12
CA GLY A 2 5.41 21.76 -16.93
C GLY A 2 6.84 22.15 -17.32
N THR A 3 7.66 22.49 -16.33
CA THR A 3 9.07 22.94 -16.50
C THR A 3 10.10 21.85 -16.14
N GLY A 4 9.66 20.60 -16.04
CA GLY A 4 10.50 19.48 -15.61
C GLY A 4 11.45 18.92 -16.68
N PRO A 5 12.25 17.89 -16.35
CA PRO A 5 13.28 17.30 -17.22
C PRO A 5 12.73 16.57 -18.45
N VAL A 6 11.45 16.22 -18.44
CA VAL A 6 10.78 15.50 -19.53
C VAL A 6 9.47 16.21 -19.90
N ARG A 7 9.07 16.09 -21.16
CA ARG A 7 7.83 16.62 -21.71
C ARG A 7 6.89 15.49 -22.14
N PHE A 8 5.60 15.71 -21.97
CA PHE A 8 4.55 14.78 -22.37
C PHE A 8 4.45 14.69 -23.89
N VAL A 9 4.34 13.47 -24.41
CA VAL A 9 4.15 13.21 -25.85
C VAL A 9 2.78 12.60 -26.10
N SER A 10 2.47 11.48 -25.46
CA SER A 10 1.19 10.79 -25.64
C SER A 10 0.86 9.90 -24.45
N TRP A 11 -0.42 9.58 -24.32
CA TRP A 11 -0.91 8.61 -23.36
C TRP A 11 -1.95 7.73 -24.05
N THR A 12 -1.72 6.42 -24.01
CA THR A 12 -2.73 5.42 -24.33
C THR A 12 -3.16 4.80 -23.01
N LYS A 13 -4.44 5.02 -22.66
CA LYS A 13 -5.01 4.52 -21.41
C LYS A 13 -4.78 3.01 -21.29
N ASP A 14 -4.39 2.57 -20.10
CA ASP A 14 -4.12 1.17 -19.74
C ASP A 14 -3.00 0.48 -20.55
N ASP A 15 -2.25 1.21 -21.39
CA ASP A 15 -1.10 0.69 -22.16
C ASP A 15 0.19 1.41 -21.80
N ARG A 16 0.33 2.70 -22.20
CA ARG A 16 1.61 3.41 -22.00
C ARG A 16 1.49 4.93 -21.92
N ILE A 17 2.41 5.54 -21.20
CA ILE A 17 2.71 6.98 -21.28
C ILE A 17 4.06 7.13 -21.99
N VAL A 18 4.12 8.05 -22.95
CA VAL A 18 5.35 8.43 -23.64
C VAL A 18 5.74 9.83 -23.23
N LEU A 19 6.96 9.94 -22.72
CA LEU A 19 7.64 11.18 -22.37
C LEU A 19 8.95 11.27 -23.15
N GLU A 20 9.43 12.47 -23.39
CA GLU A 20 10.73 12.70 -24.04
C GLU A 20 11.52 13.79 -23.30
N ALA A 21 12.84 13.82 -23.50
CA ALA A 21 13.69 14.82 -22.87
C ALA A 21 13.20 16.24 -23.18
N ASN A 22 13.19 17.10 -22.15
CA ASN A 22 12.95 18.52 -22.31
C ASN A 22 14.29 19.23 -22.56
N PRO A 23 14.59 19.67 -23.80
CA PRO A 23 15.85 20.35 -24.11
C PRO A 23 15.99 21.71 -23.42
N SER A 24 14.88 22.29 -22.95
CA SER A 24 14.85 23.58 -22.24
C SER A 24 14.80 23.42 -20.72
N TYR A 25 15.07 22.21 -20.20
CA TYR A 25 15.10 22.01 -18.75
C TYR A 25 16.28 22.74 -18.11
N TRP A 26 15.98 23.56 -17.12
CA TRP A 26 16.95 24.43 -16.43
C TRP A 26 18.02 23.65 -15.65
N GLY A 27 17.76 22.39 -15.28
CA GLY A 27 18.70 21.54 -14.54
C GLY A 27 19.69 20.75 -15.40
N GLY A 28 19.75 21.02 -16.71
CA GLY A 28 20.56 20.25 -17.67
C GLY A 28 19.80 19.09 -18.30
N ARG A 29 20.33 18.50 -19.37
CA ARG A 29 19.65 17.41 -20.09
C ARG A 29 19.70 16.10 -19.29
N VAL A 30 18.64 15.30 -19.36
CA VAL A 30 18.64 13.91 -18.90
C VAL A 30 19.43 12.99 -19.83
N ASP A 31 19.95 11.88 -19.30
CA ASP A 31 20.79 10.93 -20.03
C ASP A 31 20.04 10.00 -21.00
N PHE A 32 18.77 10.29 -21.28
CA PHE A 32 17.93 9.52 -22.19
C PHE A 32 17.08 10.45 -23.07
N ASP A 33 16.75 10.00 -24.28
CA ASP A 33 15.92 10.79 -25.19
C ASP A 33 14.42 10.60 -24.95
N ARG A 34 14.04 9.38 -24.55
CA ARG A 34 12.64 8.96 -24.42
C ARG A 34 12.44 8.08 -23.21
N LEU A 35 11.36 8.32 -22.48
CA LEU A 35 10.89 7.50 -21.37
C LEU A 35 9.51 6.94 -21.72
N VAL A 36 9.40 5.61 -21.73
CA VAL A 36 8.13 4.91 -21.98
C VAL A 36 7.72 4.18 -20.71
N VAL A 37 6.63 4.64 -20.08
CA VAL A 37 6.06 4.01 -18.90
C VAL A 37 4.97 3.06 -19.35
N ARG A 38 5.22 1.75 -19.29
CA ARG A 38 4.26 0.70 -19.67
C ARG A 38 3.40 0.28 -18.47
N ALA A 39 2.10 0.12 -18.69
CA ALA A 39 1.16 -0.43 -17.71
C ALA A 39 1.23 -1.97 -17.73
N LEU A 40 1.95 -2.53 -16.76
CA LEU A 40 2.03 -3.97 -16.54
C LEU A 40 1.60 -4.24 -15.08
N PRO A 41 0.28 -4.41 -14.82
CA PRO A 41 -0.22 -4.49 -13.44
C PRO A 41 0.28 -5.74 -12.71
N GLU A 42 0.33 -6.87 -13.41
CA GLU A 42 0.73 -8.14 -12.81
C GLU A 42 2.25 -8.27 -12.65
N MET A 43 2.69 -8.86 -11.53
CA MET A 43 4.11 -8.96 -11.20
C MET A 43 4.87 -9.93 -12.11
N ALA A 44 4.30 -11.11 -12.38
CA ALA A 44 4.93 -12.13 -13.21
C ALA A 44 5.32 -11.64 -14.62
N PRO A 45 4.42 -10.99 -15.41
CA PRO A 45 4.81 -10.45 -16.71
C PRO A 45 5.77 -9.27 -16.61
N ARG A 46 5.72 -8.45 -15.54
CA ARG A 46 6.74 -7.40 -15.30
C ARG A 46 8.13 -7.98 -15.16
N VAL A 47 8.29 -9.00 -14.31
CA VAL A 47 9.58 -9.67 -14.11
C VAL A 47 10.04 -10.34 -15.41
N ALA A 48 9.15 -11.02 -16.14
CA ALA A 48 9.50 -11.62 -17.42
C ALA A 48 9.98 -10.58 -18.46
N ALA A 49 9.33 -9.43 -18.54
CA ALA A 49 9.74 -8.34 -19.42
C ALA A 49 11.13 -7.80 -19.06
N LEU A 50 11.42 -7.61 -17.76
CA LEU A 50 12.75 -7.19 -17.29
C LEU A 50 13.83 -8.22 -17.65
N LEU A 51 13.58 -9.50 -17.36
CA LEU A 51 14.56 -10.57 -17.60
C LEU A 51 14.87 -10.78 -19.09
N LYS A 52 13.97 -10.38 -19.99
CA LYS A 52 14.14 -10.40 -21.44
C LYS A 52 14.74 -9.11 -22.02
N GLY A 53 14.93 -8.07 -21.20
CA GLY A 53 15.36 -6.75 -21.65
C GLY A 53 14.28 -5.96 -22.41
N GLU A 54 13.00 -6.30 -22.26
CA GLU A 54 11.88 -5.55 -22.87
C GLU A 54 11.55 -4.26 -22.08
N VAL A 55 12.03 -4.15 -20.84
CA VAL A 55 11.97 -2.96 -19.99
C VAL A 55 13.27 -2.83 -19.21
N ASP A 56 13.72 -1.61 -18.98
CA ASP A 56 14.97 -1.33 -18.25
C ASP A 56 14.77 -1.32 -16.73
N LEU A 57 13.56 -1.03 -16.27
CA LEU A 57 13.23 -0.84 -14.86
C LEU A 57 11.83 -1.32 -14.54
N ILE A 58 11.70 -2.01 -13.39
CA ILE A 58 10.42 -2.31 -12.75
C ILE A 58 10.46 -1.88 -11.28
N THR A 59 9.29 -1.61 -10.71
CA THR A 59 9.13 -1.19 -9.31
C THR A 59 8.20 -2.13 -8.56
N GLN A 60 8.11 -1.96 -7.23
CA GLN A 60 7.21 -2.74 -6.36
C GLN A 60 7.50 -4.26 -6.37
N VAL A 61 8.78 -4.64 -6.48
CA VAL A 61 9.21 -6.04 -6.52
C VAL A 61 9.12 -6.66 -5.11
N PRO A 62 8.30 -7.70 -4.89
CA PRO A 62 8.25 -8.39 -3.60
C PRO A 62 9.51 -9.23 -3.35
N PRO A 63 9.83 -9.56 -2.09
CA PRO A 63 11.11 -10.18 -1.75
C PRO A 63 11.42 -11.51 -2.46
N ASP A 64 10.40 -12.32 -2.72
CA ASP A 64 10.51 -13.60 -3.44
C ASP A 64 10.91 -13.41 -4.91
N GLN A 65 10.35 -12.41 -5.59
CA GLN A 65 10.72 -12.08 -6.97
C GLN A 65 12.10 -11.41 -7.04
N GLY A 66 12.49 -10.67 -6.00
CA GLY A 66 13.81 -10.04 -5.92
C GLY A 66 14.96 -11.03 -6.05
N GLU A 67 14.86 -12.22 -5.43
CA GLU A 67 15.91 -13.25 -5.55
C GLU A 67 16.00 -13.81 -6.97
N ARG A 68 14.86 -14.01 -7.63
CA ARG A 68 14.82 -14.44 -9.03
C ARG A 68 15.46 -13.42 -9.97
N ILE A 69 15.23 -12.13 -9.73
CA ILE A 69 15.86 -11.06 -10.53
C ILE A 69 17.37 -11.03 -10.29
N LYS A 70 17.82 -11.06 -9.03
CA LYS A 70 19.26 -11.08 -8.71
C LYS A 70 20.02 -12.27 -9.32
N ALA A 71 19.35 -13.40 -9.55
CA ALA A 71 19.96 -14.58 -10.15
C ALA A 71 20.24 -14.43 -11.66
N ASN A 72 19.69 -13.43 -12.35
CA ASN A 72 19.97 -13.15 -13.75
C ASN A 72 21.17 -12.18 -13.87
N ALA A 73 22.15 -12.57 -14.68
CA ALA A 73 23.42 -11.86 -14.85
C ALA A 73 23.29 -10.42 -15.40
N SER A 74 22.20 -10.09 -16.08
CA SER A 74 21.98 -8.77 -16.67
C SER A 74 21.09 -7.86 -15.83
N THR A 75 20.71 -8.27 -14.61
CA THR A 75 19.80 -7.50 -13.76
C THR A 75 20.31 -7.38 -12.33
N ALA A 76 19.93 -6.29 -11.68
CA ALA A 76 20.22 -6.06 -10.27
C ALA A 76 18.96 -5.60 -9.54
N VAL A 77 18.94 -5.78 -8.21
CA VAL A 77 17.88 -5.27 -7.35
C VAL A 77 18.48 -4.21 -6.44
N ALA A 78 17.98 -2.99 -6.56
CA ALA A 78 18.29 -1.88 -5.67
C ALA A 78 17.08 -1.56 -4.79
N GLY A 79 17.32 -1.21 -3.53
CA GLY A 79 16.28 -0.82 -2.60
C GLY A 79 16.88 -0.16 -1.36
N ALA A 80 16.09 0.71 -0.74
CA ALA A 80 16.39 1.33 0.54
C ALA A 80 15.16 1.19 1.44
N LEU A 81 15.32 1.42 2.75
CA LEU A 81 14.17 1.54 3.63
C LEU A 81 13.30 2.69 3.13
N TYR A 82 12.08 2.35 2.75
CA TYR A 82 11.08 3.34 2.36
C TYR A 82 10.43 3.89 3.63
N GLY A 83 10.50 5.20 3.83
CA GLY A 83 9.85 5.92 4.95
C GLY A 83 8.33 6.00 4.81
N GLY A 84 7.68 4.86 4.59
CA GLY A 84 6.23 4.74 4.45
C GLY A 84 5.64 3.68 5.37
N LEU A 85 4.33 3.78 5.60
CA LEU A 85 3.57 2.85 6.42
C LEU A 85 2.47 2.19 5.58
N TYR A 86 2.27 0.89 5.80
CA TYR A 86 1.02 0.23 5.43
C TYR A 86 0.01 0.47 6.55
N VAL A 87 -1.03 1.26 6.24
CA VAL A 87 -2.03 1.70 7.21
C VAL A 87 -3.40 1.20 6.79
N LEU A 88 -4.08 0.51 7.71
CA LEU A 88 -5.52 0.31 7.61
C LEU A 88 -6.22 1.54 8.17
N ALA A 89 -6.73 2.38 7.28
CA ALA A 89 -7.57 3.50 7.67
C ALA A 89 -8.95 2.98 8.11
N VAL A 90 -9.48 3.55 9.19
CA VAL A 90 -10.78 3.16 9.76
C VAL A 90 -11.73 4.34 9.76
N ASN A 91 -12.96 4.13 9.26
CA ASN A 91 -14.00 5.15 9.37
C ASN A 91 -14.58 5.14 10.79
N SER A 92 -14.11 6.08 11.62
CA SER A 92 -14.51 6.18 13.03
C SER A 92 -15.89 6.81 13.26
N GLN A 93 -16.66 7.10 12.20
CA GLN A 93 -18.05 7.60 12.31
C GLN A 93 -19.09 6.53 11.97
N ARG A 94 -18.67 5.31 11.61
CA ARG A 94 -19.57 4.24 11.21
C ARG A 94 -19.46 3.06 12.17
N PRO A 95 -20.59 2.56 12.72
CA PRO A 95 -20.60 1.29 13.43
C PRO A 95 -20.05 0.16 12.57
N PRO A 96 -19.30 -0.82 13.14
CA PRO A 96 -18.89 -0.91 14.55
C PRO A 96 -17.56 -0.17 14.86
N LEU A 97 -16.97 0.53 13.89
CA LEU A 97 -15.65 1.16 13.98
C LEU A 97 -15.65 2.54 14.68
N ASP A 98 -16.83 3.07 14.98
CA ASP A 98 -17.02 4.22 15.87
C ASP A 98 -16.65 3.90 17.32
N ASN A 99 -16.77 2.64 17.74
CA ASN A 99 -16.35 2.19 19.07
C ASN A 99 -14.81 2.05 19.16
N PRO A 100 -14.13 2.78 20.08
CA PRO A 100 -12.69 2.71 20.22
C PRO A 100 -12.18 1.31 20.63
N LEU A 101 -12.96 0.54 21.39
CA LEU A 101 -12.58 -0.82 21.80
C LEU A 101 -12.52 -1.77 20.60
N VAL A 102 -13.41 -1.60 19.61
CA VAL A 102 -13.40 -2.41 18.38
C VAL A 102 -12.13 -2.12 17.59
N LYS A 103 -11.82 -0.84 17.33
CA LYS A 103 -10.58 -0.43 16.63
C LYS A 103 -9.31 -0.93 17.32
N GLN A 104 -9.27 -0.79 18.64
CA GLN A 104 -8.17 -1.27 19.47
C GLN A 104 -8.01 -2.79 19.40
N ALA A 105 -9.12 -3.53 19.40
CA ALA A 105 -9.10 -4.99 19.26
C ALA A 105 -8.57 -5.42 17.89
N LEU A 106 -9.03 -4.76 16.81
CA LEU A 106 -8.53 -5.02 15.45
C LEU A 106 -7.02 -4.83 15.37
N SER A 107 -6.48 -3.76 15.94
CA SER A 107 -5.03 -3.52 15.94
C SER A 107 -4.25 -4.57 16.74
N LEU A 108 -4.75 -4.96 17.92
CA LEU A 108 -4.12 -5.97 18.78
C LEU A 108 -4.16 -7.39 18.21
N ALA A 109 -5.09 -7.66 17.28
CA ALA A 109 -5.25 -8.97 16.66
C ALA A 109 -4.33 -9.18 15.44
N ILE A 110 -3.50 -8.18 15.07
CA ILE A 110 -2.57 -8.29 13.94
C ILE A 110 -1.19 -8.69 14.46
N ASP A 111 -0.73 -9.86 14.05
CA ASP A 111 0.65 -10.30 14.24
C ASP A 111 1.56 -9.67 13.18
N ARG A 112 2.05 -8.47 13.48
CA ARG A 112 2.89 -7.68 12.57
C ARG A 112 4.26 -8.32 12.37
N GLU A 113 4.79 -9.01 13.37
CA GLU A 113 6.07 -9.72 13.26
C GLU A 113 5.95 -10.89 12.29
N ALA A 114 4.88 -11.69 12.39
CA ALA A 114 4.61 -12.75 11.43
C ALA A 114 4.45 -12.22 10.00
N ILE A 115 3.75 -11.09 9.81
CA ILE A 115 3.65 -10.45 8.49
C ILE A 115 5.04 -10.06 7.95
N VAL A 116 5.86 -9.39 8.76
CA VAL A 116 7.22 -8.97 8.35
C VAL A 116 8.09 -10.18 8.02
N LYS A 117 8.03 -11.23 8.83
CA LYS A 117 8.82 -12.44 8.64
C LYS A 117 8.39 -13.23 7.40
N GLU A 118 7.10 -13.54 7.29
CA GLU A 118 6.61 -14.51 6.30
C GLU A 118 6.33 -13.86 4.94
N LEU A 119 5.69 -12.68 4.91
CA LEU A 119 5.38 -11.99 3.65
C LEU A 119 6.57 -11.17 3.15
N TRP A 120 7.31 -10.53 4.05
CA TRP A 120 8.39 -9.60 3.70
C TRP A 120 9.80 -10.18 3.86
N ARG A 121 9.94 -11.44 4.28
CA ARG A 121 11.23 -12.12 4.50
C ARG A 121 12.17 -11.31 5.40
N GLY A 122 11.62 -10.66 6.43
CA GLY A 122 12.38 -9.83 7.38
C GLY A 122 12.82 -8.47 6.83
N ARG A 123 12.41 -8.06 5.62
CA ARG A 123 12.78 -6.76 5.03
C ARG A 123 11.89 -5.60 5.46
N GLY A 124 10.87 -5.87 6.28
CA GLY A 124 9.99 -4.85 6.85
C GLY A 124 10.38 -4.46 8.27
N VAL A 125 9.82 -3.35 8.74
CA VAL A 125 9.94 -2.88 10.11
C VAL A 125 8.55 -2.90 10.75
N VAL A 126 8.44 -3.46 11.95
CA VAL A 126 7.19 -3.37 12.71
C VAL A 126 7.03 -1.93 13.21
N PRO A 127 5.95 -1.22 12.84
CA PRO A 127 5.75 0.16 13.27
C PRO A 127 5.51 0.23 14.78
N ASN A 128 6.01 1.30 15.41
CA ASN A 128 5.71 1.68 16.80
C ASN A 128 4.71 2.84 16.90
N SER A 129 4.43 3.53 15.79
CA SER A 129 3.57 4.70 15.73
C SER A 129 3.03 4.93 14.31
N MET A 130 2.32 6.05 14.12
CA MET A 130 1.88 6.53 12.81
C MET A 130 2.97 7.27 12.02
N ILE A 131 4.18 7.37 12.57
CA ILE A 131 5.34 7.98 11.92
C ILE A 131 6.29 6.84 11.51
N ALA A 132 6.66 6.81 10.23
CA ALA A 132 7.52 5.76 9.68
C ALA A 132 8.97 5.92 10.19
N GLN A 133 9.67 4.80 10.37
CA GLN A 133 11.12 4.85 10.61
C GLN A 133 11.82 5.44 9.38
N GLY A 134 12.59 6.50 9.59
CA GLY A 134 13.22 7.30 8.53
C GLY A 134 12.64 8.71 8.39
N ASP A 135 11.50 9.00 9.03
CA ASP A 135 11.04 10.38 9.21
C ASP A 135 11.79 11.05 10.38
N ASN A 136 12.02 12.36 10.27
CA ASN A 136 12.72 13.16 11.30
C ASN A 136 11.96 13.21 12.65
N HIS A 137 10.67 12.89 12.67
CA HIS A 137 9.84 12.87 13.88
C HIS A 137 9.58 11.46 14.42
N PHE A 138 10.29 10.45 13.91
CA PHE A 138 10.17 9.09 14.41
C PHE A 138 10.66 8.99 15.86
N ASP A 139 9.77 8.61 16.78
CA ASP A 139 10.11 8.42 18.18
C ASP A 139 10.63 6.99 18.41
N VAL A 140 11.94 6.86 18.58
CA VAL A 140 12.62 5.59 18.85
C VAL A 140 12.33 5.01 20.24
N SER A 141 11.79 5.81 21.16
CA SER A 141 11.51 5.38 22.54
C SER A 141 10.21 4.58 22.67
N LEU A 142 9.31 4.68 21.69
CA LEU A 142 8.05 3.93 21.68
C LEU A 142 8.28 2.47 21.30
N PRO A 143 7.68 1.51 22.03
CA PRO A 143 7.76 0.10 21.68
C PRO A 143 6.98 -0.19 20.40
N PRO A 144 7.36 -1.22 19.62
CA PRO A 144 6.55 -1.70 18.50
C PRO A 144 5.10 -1.98 18.87
N LEU A 145 4.17 -1.84 17.92
CA LEU A 145 2.76 -2.11 18.13
C LEU A 145 2.54 -3.56 18.58
N ALA A 146 1.88 -3.72 19.72
CA ALA A 146 1.70 -5.02 20.37
C ALA A 146 0.72 -5.94 19.62
N PHE A 147 1.03 -7.24 19.65
CA PHE A 147 0.12 -8.33 19.27
C PHE A 147 -0.39 -9.02 20.54
N LYS A 148 -1.68 -8.86 20.86
CA LYS A 148 -2.31 -9.40 22.07
C LYS A 148 -3.72 -9.91 21.76
N PRO A 149 -3.87 -11.07 21.12
CA PRO A 149 -5.17 -11.57 20.64
C PRO A 149 -6.16 -11.88 21.78
N ALA A 150 -5.68 -12.26 22.98
CA ALA A 150 -6.54 -12.44 24.14
C ALA A 150 -7.17 -11.12 24.62
N GLU A 151 -6.37 -10.05 24.68
CA GLU A 151 -6.85 -8.70 25.02
C GLU A 151 -7.77 -8.15 23.93
N ALA A 152 -7.51 -8.47 22.65
CA ALA A 152 -8.42 -8.15 21.56
C ALA A 152 -9.81 -8.77 21.75
N LYS A 153 -9.91 -10.06 22.11
CA LYS A 153 -11.18 -10.74 22.39
C LYS A 153 -11.92 -10.10 23.56
N ASP A 154 -11.20 -9.76 24.63
CA ASP A 154 -11.78 -9.08 25.80
C ASP A 154 -12.35 -7.70 25.43
N ARG A 155 -11.62 -6.90 24.63
CA ARG A 155 -12.08 -5.60 24.13
C ARG A 155 -13.32 -5.74 23.25
N LEU A 156 -13.38 -6.73 22.37
CA LEU A 156 -14.58 -6.99 21.55
C LEU A 156 -15.78 -7.34 22.43
N LYS A 157 -15.60 -8.22 23.43
CA LYS A 157 -16.67 -8.55 24.38
C LYS A 157 -17.18 -7.32 25.14
N LYS A 158 -16.27 -6.49 25.66
CA LYS A 158 -16.59 -5.25 26.38
C LYS A 158 -17.25 -4.20 25.48
N SER A 159 -16.91 -4.17 24.20
CA SER A 159 -17.50 -3.26 23.23
C SER A 159 -18.96 -3.58 22.90
N GLY A 160 -19.42 -4.81 23.22
CA GLY A 160 -20.73 -5.30 22.83
C GLY A 160 -20.83 -5.68 21.34
N TYR A 161 -19.70 -5.81 20.64
CA TYR A 161 -19.64 -6.25 19.24
C TYR A 161 -20.33 -7.61 19.07
N LYS A 162 -21.33 -7.66 18.18
CA LYS A 162 -22.21 -8.81 17.96
C LYS A 162 -21.84 -9.63 16.73
N GLY A 163 -20.73 -9.26 16.05
CA GLY A 163 -20.34 -9.87 14.79
C GLY A 163 -20.85 -9.08 13.58
N GLU A 164 -21.10 -7.78 13.73
CA GLU A 164 -21.39 -6.89 12.61
C GLU A 164 -20.29 -6.99 11.56
N GLU A 165 -20.68 -7.02 10.28
CA GLU A 165 -19.72 -7.16 9.19
C GLU A 165 -18.73 -5.99 9.18
N ILE A 166 -17.45 -6.32 9.08
CA ILE A 166 -16.39 -5.34 8.83
C ILE A 166 -15.86 -5.61 7.42
N VAL A 167 -15.82 -4.56 6.60
CA VAL A 167 -15.31 -4.62 5.24
C VAL A 167 -13.89 -4.06 5.23
N ILE A 168 -12.94 -4.87 4.77
CA ILE A 168 -11.59 -4.39 4.44
C ILE A 168 -11.58 -4.07 2.95
N GLU A 169 -11.31 -2.82 2.59
CA GLU A 169 -11.05 -2.43 1.21
C GLU A 169 -9.54 -2.34 1.00
N THR A 170 -9.03 -3.02 -0.02
CA THR A 170 -7.60 -3.02 -0.34
C THR A 170 -7.33 -2.82 -1.82
N THR A 171 -6.17 -2.26 -2.12
CA THR A 171 -5.68 -2.21 -3.49
C THR A 171 -5.18 -3.58 -3.94
N SER A 172 -5.16 -3.78 -5.25
CA SER A 172 -4.46 -4.90 -5.87
C SER A 172 -3.40 -4.34 -6.82
N GLY A 173 -2.12 -4.55 -6.48
CA GLY A 173 -0.98 -4.19 -7.32
C GLY A 173 -0.57 -2.71 -7.26
N TYR A 174 -1.08 -1.93 -6.29
CA TYR A 174 -0.63 -0.55 -6.07
C TYR A 174 0.68 -0.52 -5.27
N MET A 175 0.75 -1.29 -4.19
CA MET A 175 1.99 -1.56 -3.46
C MET A 175 2.32 -3.04 -3.55
N ALA A 176 3.61 -3.37 -3.45
CA ALA A 176 4.03 -4.76 -3.40
C ALA A 176 3.28 -5.51 -2.29
N GLY A 177 2.65 -6.63 -2.61
CA GLY A 177 1.99 -7.48 -1.62
C GLY A 177 0.79 -6.86 -0.89
N ASP A 178 0.17 -5.78 -1.41
CA ASP A 178 -1.01 -5.15 -0.80
C ASP A 178 -2.17 -6.15 -0.55
N LYS A 179 -2.55 -6.91 -1.57
CA LYS A 179 -3.58 -7.94 -1.44
C LYS A 179 -3.18 -9.09 -0.49
N PRO A 180 -2.02 -9.76 -0.65
CA PRO A 180 -1.55 -10.77 0.31
C PRO A 180 -1.49 -10.27 1.76
N MET A 181 -1.10 -9.02 1.99
CA MET A 181 -1.09 -8.42 3.33
C MET A 181 -2.51 -8.30 3.90
N SER A 182 -3.48 -7.83 3.11
CA SER A 182 -4.87 -7.75 3.55
C SER A 182 -5.50 -9.13 3.79
N GLU A 183 -5.16 -10.13 2.98
CA GLU A 183 -5.59 -11.53 3.19
C GLU A 183 -5.00 -12.10 4.48
N ALA A 184 -3.72 -11.83 4.77
CA ALA A 184 -3.08 -12.24 6.02
C ALA A 184 -3.77 -11.60 7.23
N ILE A 185 -4.04 -10.29 7.17
CA ILE A 185 -4.77 -9.58 8.24
C ILE A 185 -6.19 -10.14 8.40
N GLN A 186 -6.88 -10.43 7.29
CA GLN A 186 -8.21 -11.05 7.32
C GLN A 186 -8.16 -12.40 8.04
N ALA A 187 -7.17 -13.23 7.74
CA ALA A 187 -6.97 -14.53 8.38
C ALA A 187 -6.69 -14.38 9.89
N MET A 188 -5.85 -13.42 10.28
CA MET A 188 -5.56 -13.13 11.70
C MET A 188 -6.81 -12.65 12.46
N TRP A 189 -7.61 -11.79 11.84
CA TRP A 189 -8.84 -11.30 12.45
C TRP A 189 -9.92 -12.37 12.60
N ARG A 190 -9.97 -13.40 11.74
CA ARG A 190 -10.88 -14.54 11.93
C ARG A 190 -10.63 -15.31 13.23
N LEU A 191 -9.46 -15.15 13.86
CA LEU A 191 -9.18 -15.74 15.19
C LEU A 191 -9.93 -15.03 16.33
N VAL A 192 -10.39 -13.80 16.11
CA VAL A 192 -11.05 -12.95 17.11
C VAL A 192 -12.43 -12.43 16.68
N LEU A 193 -12.73 -12.35 15.38
CA LEU A 193 -14.02 -11.92 14.81
C LEU A 193 -14.77 -13.10 14.19
N PRO A 194 -16.08 -13.26 14.46
CA PRO A 194 -16.90 -14.30 13.84
C PRO A 194 -17.35 -14.00 12.40
N ALA A 195 -17.29 -12.74 11.91
CA ALA A 195 -17.68 -12.37 10.53
C ALA A 195 -16.79 -11.24 9.96
N LEU A 196 -16.21 -11.45 8.77
CA LEU A 196 -15.32 -10.48 8.11
C LEU A 196 -15.28 -10.69 6.59
N THR A 197 -15.44 -9.62 5.82
CA THR A 197 -15.39 -9.62 4.34
C THR A 197 -14.25 -8.78 3.80
N LEU A 198 -13.60 -9.27 2.74
CA LEU A 198 -12.50 -8.58 2.05
C LEU A 198 -12.97 -8.18 0.65
N GLY A 199 -12.89 -6.89 0.34
CA GLY A 199 -13.09 -6.33 -1.00
C GLY A 199 -11.76 -5.84 -1.58
N ALA A 200 -11.47 -6.22 -2.82
CA ALA A 200 -10.29 -5.75 -3.55
C ALA A 200 -10.72 -4.82 -4.70
N PHE A 201 -10.08 -3.65 -4.79
CA PHE A 201 -10.41 -2.62 -5.77
C PHE A 201 -9.15 -2.01 -6.39
N THR A 202 -9.32 -1.27 -7.49
CA THR A 202 -8.22 -0.46 -8.03
C THR A 202 -7.95 0.76 -7.13
N MET A 203 -6.72 1.28 -7.11
CA MET A 203 -6.41 2.50 -6.34
C MET A 203 -7.27 3.70 -6.78
N ALA A 204 -7.61 3.80 -8.07
CA ALA A 204 -8.50 4.87 -8.55
C ALA A 204 -9.91 4.76 -7.94
N SER A 205 -10.43 3.54 -7.76
CA SER A 205 -11.69 3.30 -7.08
C SER A 205 -11.58 3.63 -5.59
N ILE A 206 -10.52 3.18 -4.92
CA ILE A 206 -10.30 3.45 -3.49
C ILE A 206 -10.13 4.94 -3.23
N ALA A 207 -9.37 5.66 -4.05
CA ALA A 207 -9.21 7.10 -3.90
C ALA A 207 -10.56 7.84 -4.02
N ARG A 208 -11.46 7.40 -4.91
CA ARG A 208 -12.82 7.97 -5.02
C ARG A 208 -13.68 7.63 -3.81
N LEU A 209 -13.65 6.37 -3.34
CA LEU A 209 -14.39 5.92 -2.16
C LEU A 209 -13.92 6.62 -0.89
N THR A 210 -12.61 6.62 -0.63
CA THR A 210 -12.01 7.33 0.51
C THR A 210 -12.31 8.81 0.47
N ARG A 211 -12.19 9.46 -0.70
CA ARG A 211 -12.55 10.88 -0.84
C ARG A 211 -14.04 11.11 -0.55
N SER A 212 -14.93 10.28 -1.08
CA SER A 212 -16.37 10.37 -0.81
C SER A 212 -16.66 10.24 0.69
N SER A 213 -16.05 9.25 1.34
CA SER A 213 -16.19 9.02 2.79
C SER A 213 -15.62 10.18 3.62
N VAL A 214 -14.48 10.75 3.23
CA VAL A 214 -13.89 11.93 3.90
C VAL A 214 -14.81 13.15 3.75
N LEU A 215 -15.41 13.36 2.58
CA LEU A 215 -16.33 14.47 2.37
C LEU A 215 -17.63 14.31 3.17
N GLU A 216 -18.15 13.08 3.26
CA GLU A 216 -19.28 12.76 4.13
C GLU A 216 -18.95 13.07 5.61
N VAL A 217 -17.75 12.69 6.06
CA VAL A 217 -17.23 13.01 7.41
C VAL A 217 -17.10 14.52 7.64
N LEU A 218 -16.65 15.27 6.63
CA LEU A 218 -16.45 16.72 6.70
C LEU A 218 -17.73 17.53 6.49
N ARG A 219 -18.87 16.88 6.18
CA ARG A 219 -20.15 17.54 5.81
C ARG A 219 -19.97 18.63 4.74
N ALA A 220 -18.99 18.47 3.85
CA ALA A 220 -18.69 19.43 2.81
C ALA A 220 -19.55 19.11 1.58
N ASP A 221 -20.50 19.99 1.27
CA ASP A 221 -21.35 19.85 0.08
C ASP A 221 -20.53 19.95 -1.21
N TYR A 222 -20.93 19.15 -2.18
CA TYR A 222 -20.28 19.02 -3.47
C TYR A 222 -20.72 20.18 -4.40
N ILE A 223 -19.78 21.00 -4.90
CA ILE A 223 -19.98 21.76 -6.14
C ILE A 223 -19.43 20.93 -7.31
N ARG A 224 -20.33 20.41 -8.16
CA ARG A 224 -20.01 19.87 -9.50
C ARG A 224 -19.69 21.05 -10.39
N THR A 225 -18.41 21.39 -10.50
CA THR A 225 -17.93 21.96 -11.76
C THR A 225 -17.68 20.82 -12.72
N ALA A 226 -18.38 20.89 -13.86
CA ALA A 226 -18.34 19.98 -14.98
C ALA A 226 -16.91 19.67 -15.47
#